data_AF-A0A7U4J8M8-F1
#
_entry.id   AF-A0A7U4J8M8-F1
#
_cell.length_a   1.000
_cell.length_b   1.000
_cell.length_c   1.000
_cell.angle_alpha   90.00
_cell.angle_beta   90.00
_cell.angle_gamma   90.00
#
_symmetry.space_group_name_H-M   'P 1'
#
loop_
_entity.id
_entity.type
_entity.pdbx_description
1 polymer ?
#
loop_
_entity_poly.entity_id
_entity_poly.type
_entity_poly.pdbx_seq_one_letter_code
_entity_poly.pdbx_strand_id
1 'polypeptide(L)'
;MTEGQPNWFLREWIADKKMRQKDLLDRTQWQKSKLSKLVNGGSNYTRETLNALAVALGIEPYELLMRPERARAIREFEYSAYKLAAEGRMPFRPE
;
A
#
# COMPACT_ATOMS: atom_id res chain seq x y z
N MET A 1 -7.08 -15.64 9.48
CA MET A 1 -6.78 -15.39 8.06
C MET A 1 -7.36 -16.55 7.30
N THR A 2 -8.46 -16.36 6.58
CA THR A 2 -9.12 -17.42 5.80
C THR A 2 -8.36 -17.62 4.49
N GLU A 3 -7.93 -18.85 4.23
CA GLU A 3 -7.31 -19.26 2.96
C GLU A 3 -8.17 -18.80 1.77
N GLY A 4 -7.56 -18.07 0.82
CA GLY A 4 -8.15 -17.78 -0.49
C GLY A 4 -8.59 -16.34 -0.76
N GLN A 5 -8.53 -15.40 0.20
CA GLN A 5 -8.67 -13.97 -0.14
C GLN A 5 -7.33 -13.41 -0.61
N PRO A 6 -7.30 -12.57 -1.67
CA PRO A 6 -6.04 -11.99 -2.14
C PRO A 6 -5.41 -11.18 -1.00
N ASN A 7 -4.14 -11.47 -0.70
CA ASN A 7 -3.36 -10.90 0.39
C ASN A 7 -2.97 -9.43 0.15
N TRP A 8 -3.93 -8.55 -0.10
CA TRP A 8 -3.71 -7.13 -0.31
C TRP A 8 -4.90 -6.29 0.16
N PHE A 9 -4.66 -5.00 0.42
CA PHE A 9 -5.58 -4.08 1.07
C PHE A 9 -6.01 -2.93 0.15
N LEU A 10 -6.19 -3.23 -1.15
CA LEU A 10 -6.48 -2.21 -2.16
C LEU A 10 -7.73 -1.38 -1.82
N ARG A 11 -8.79 -2.00 -1.30
CA ARG A 11 -10.05 -1.30 -0.97
C ARG A 11 -9.84 -0.32 0.18
N GLU A 12 -9.13 -0.75 1.20
CA GLU A 12 -8.76 0.02 2.37
C GLU A 12 -7.89 1.20 1.97
N TRP A 13 -6.92 0.99 1.07
CA TRP A 13 -6.08 2.07 0.55
C TRP A 13 -6.84 3.08 -0.30
N ILE A 14 -7.79 2.64 -1.14
CA ILE A 14 -8.67 3.54 -1.89
C ILE A 14 -9.48 4.42 -0.92
N ALA A 15 -10.03 3.83 0.13
CA ALA A 15 -10.81 4.55 1.15
C ALA A 15 -9.93 5.52 1.95
N ASP A 16 -8.75 5.08 2.38
CA ASP A 16 -7.77 5.87 3.14
C ASP A 16 -7.30 7.11 2.35
N LYS A 17 -7.01 6.92 1.06
CA LYS A 17 -6.63 8.01 0.14
C LYS A 17 -7.82 8.86 -0.33
N LYS A 18 -9.05 8.53 0.09
CA LYS A 18 -10.31 9.17 -0.34
C LYS A 18 -10.46 9.21 -1.86
N MET A 19 -9.92 8.21 -2.55
CA MET A 19 -9.98 8.10 -4.00
C MET A 19 -11.22 7.32 -4.43
N ARG A 20 -11.72 7.62 -5.62
CA ARG A 20 -12.74 6.84 -6.31
C ARG A 20 -12.06 5.88 -7.28
N GLN A 21 -12.75 4.81 -7.67
CA GLN A 21 -12.26 3.93 -8.74
C GLN A 21 -11.99 4.70 -10.04
N LYS A 22 -12.78 5.76 -10.34
CA LYS A 22 -12.53 6.64 -11.48
C LYS A 22 -11.15 7.29 -11.43
N ASP A 23 -10.69 7.73 -10.26
CA ASP A 23 -9.38 8.38 -10.13
C ASP A 23 -8.25 7.39 -10.44
N LEU A 24 -8.42 6.12 -10.05
CA LEU A 24 -7.49 5.06 -10.42
C LEU A 24 -7.53 4.74 -11.91
N LEU A 25 -8.70 4.76 -12.55
CA LEU A 25 -8.79 4.59 -14.02
C LEU A 25 -8.06 5.72 -14.75
N ASP A 26 -8.27 6.96 -14.32
CA ASP A 26 -7.64 8.13 -14.92
C ASP A 26 -6.11 8.09 -14.74
N ARG A 27 -5.60 7.53 -13.63
CA ARG A 27 -4.16 7.38 -13.37
C ARG A 27 -3.52 6.16 -14.05
N THR A 28 -4.22 5.04 -14.14
CA THR A 28 -3.69 3.77 -14.66
C THR A 28 -3.97 3.57 -16.14
N GLN A 29 -4.90 4.34 -16.72
CA GLN A 29 -5.41 4.18 -18.08
C GLN A 29 -5.98 2.77 -18.35
N TRP A 30 -6.45 2.10 -17.30
CA TRP A 30 -7.03 0.76 -17.42
C TRP A 30 -8.50 0.79 -17.83
N GLN A 31 -8.97 -0.34 -18.35
CA GLN A 31 -10.40 -0.55 -18.56
C GLN A 31 -11.13 -0.71 -17.21
N LYS A 32 -12.35 -0.15 -17.13
CA LYS A 32 -13.22 -0.25 -15.93
C LYS A 32 -13.43 -1.70 -15.47
N SER A 33 -13.57 -2.63 -16.42
CA SER A 33 -13.72 -4.06 -16.16
C SER A 33 -12.53 -4.65 -15.39
N LYS A 34 -11.30 -4.32 -15.81
CA LYS A 34 -10.06 -4.72 -15.15
C LYS A 34 -10.00 -4.21 -13.71
N LEU A 35 -10.23 -2.90 -13.51
CA LEU A 35 -10.18 -2.33 -12.16
C LEU A 35 -11.27 -2.89 -11.25
N SER A 36 -12.50 -3.02 -11.75
CA SER A 36 -13.60 -3.61 -10.98
C SER A 36 -13.27 -5.05 -10.55
N LYS A 37 -12.65 -5.85 -11.43
CA LYS A 37 -12.21 -7.20 -11.12
C LYS A 37 -11.10 -7.23 -10.07
N LEU A 38 -10.17 -6.27 -10.07
CA LEU A 38 -9.14 -6.17 -9.05
C LEU A 38 -9.70 -5.72 -7.68
N VAL A 39 -10.62 -4.75 -7.68
CA VAL A 39 -11.17 -4.19 -6.44
C VAL A 39 -12.20 -5.12 -5.80
N ASN A 40 -13.05 -5.77 -6.60
CA ASN A 40 -14.18 -6.57 -6.10
C ASN A 40 -14.07 -8.06 -6.39
N GLY A 41 -13.33 -8.45 -7.44
CA GLY A 41 -13.40 -9.76 -8.06
C GLY A 41 -12.38 -10.78 -7.55
N GLY A 42 -11.68 -10.50 -6.46
CA GLY A 42 -10.80 -11.47 -5.80
C GLY A 42 -9.61 -11.95 -6.65
N SER A 43 -9.25 -11.25 -7.72
CA SER A 43 -8.09 -11.63 -8.53
C SER A 43 -6.80 -11.46 -7.74
N ASN A 44 -5.94 -12.48 -7.81
CA ASN A 44 -4.56 -12.38 -7.33
C ASN A 44 -3.87 -11.22 -8.06
N TYR A 45 -3.19 -10.37 -7.30
CA TYR A 45 -2.38 -9.31 -7.87
C TYR A 45 -1.16 -9.93 -8.58
N THR A 46 -0.78 -9.36 -9.71
CA THR A 46 0.55 -9.54 -10.28
C THR A 46 1.47 -8.42 -9.82
N ARG A 47 2.78 -8.61 -9.94
CA ARG A 47 3.77 -7.57 -9.64
C ARG A 47 3.49 -6.28 -10.42
N GLU A 48 3.10 -6.40 -11.68
CA GLU A 48 2.79 -5.26 -12.55
C GLU A 48 1.56 -4.50 -12.03
N THR A 49 0.51 -5.23 -11.63
CA THR A 49 -0.69 -4.59 -11.06
C THR A 49 -0.40 -3.92 -9.72
N LEU A 50 0.41 -4.55 -8.88
CA LEU A 50 0.81 -4.02 -7.57
C LEU A 50 1.59 -2.72 -7.74
N ASN A 51 2.61 -2.72 -8.60
CA ASN A 51 3.43 -1.54 -8.86
C ASN A 51 2.62 -0.39 -9.48
N ALA A 52 1.77 -0.68 -10.46
CA ALA A 52 0.95 0.35 -11.10
C ALA A 52 -0.03 0.99 -10.10
N LEU A 53 -0.65 0.19 -9.23
CA LEU A 53 -1.57 0.70 -8.20
C LEU A 53 -0.82 1.45 -7.09
N ALA A 54 0.36 1.00 -6.70
CA ALA A 54 1.21 1.69 -5.73
C ALA A 54 1.56 3.11 -6.22
N VAL A 55 2.00 3.22 -7.48
CA VAL A 55 2.24 4.51 -8.14
C VAL A 55 0.96 5.35 -8.19
N ALA A 56 -0.16 4.77 -8.61
CA ALA A 56 -1.43 5.50 -8.70
C ALA A 56 -1.93 6.00 -7.33
N LEU A 57 -1.66 5.29 -6.25
CA LEU A 57 -2.03 5.63 -4.87
C LEU A 57 -0.99 6.50 -4.15
N GLY A 58 0.21 6.66 -4.73
CA GLY A 58 1.33 7.36 -4.11
C GLY A 58 1.81 6.68 -2.84
N ILE A 59 2.03 5.36 -2.92
CA ILE A 59 2.54 4.49 -1.84
C ILE A 59 3.55 3.51 -2.42
N GLU A 60 4.28 2.82 -1.56
CA GLU A 60 5.18 1.74 -1.96
C GLU A 60 4.44 0.43 -2.23
N PRO A 61 4.92 -0.44 -3.13
CA PRO A 61 4.25 -1.70 -3.46
C PRO A 61 4.03 -2.62 -2.25
N TYR A 62 4.96 -2.66 -1.31
CA TYR A 62 4.82 -3.49 -0.11
C TYR A 62 3.72 -2.98 0.83
N GLU A 63 3.37 -1.70 0.78
CA GLU A 63 2.32 -1.13 1.62
C GLU A 63 0.93 -1.61 1.20
N LEU A 64 0.72 -1.94 -0.08
CA LEU A 64 -0.52 -2.57 -0.55
C LEU A 64 -0.75 -3.96 0.06
N LEU A 65 0.30 -4.60 0.57
CA LEU A 65 0.24 -5.92 1.21
C LEU A 65 -0.06 -5.83 2.72
N MET A 66 -0.35 -4.63 3.23
CA MET A 66 -0.76 -4.41 4.62
C MET A 66 -1.84 -3.32 4.71
N ARG A 67 -2.50 -3.25 5.87
CA ARG A 67 -3.49 -2.20 6.13
C ARG A 67 -2.85 -0.80 6.18
N PRO A 68 -3.57 0.26 5.76
CA PRO A 68 -3.06 1.63 5.81
C PRO A 68 -2.56 2.07 7.19
N GLU A 69 -3.26 1.67 8.25
CA GLU A 69 -2.86 1.97 9.63
C GLU A 69 -1.50 1.36 9.98
N ARG A 70 -1.24 0.14 9.52
CA ARG A 70 0.03 -0.55 9.78
C ARG A 70 1.17 0.08 9.00
N ALA A 71 0.93 0.44 7.74
CA ALA A 71 1.91 1.10 6.90
C ALA A 71 2.33 2.47 7.47
N ARG A 72 1.36 3.28 7.95
CA ARG A 72 1.67 4.53 8.66
C ARG A 72 2.53 4.31 9.91
N ALA A 73 2.18 3.33 10.74
CA ALA A 73 2.96 3.02 11.94
C ALA A 73 4.42 2.65 11.60
N ILE A 74 4.65 1.94 10.49
CA ILE A 74 6.00 1.63 10.01
C ILE A 74 6.74 2.90 9.57
N ARG A 75 6.09 3.76 8.76
CA ARG A 75 6.70 5.04 8.33
C ARG A 75 7.07 5.94 9.50
N GLU A 76 6.18 6.03 10.50
CA GLU A 76 6.43 6.81 11.71
C GLU A 76 7.59 6.23 12.53
N PHE A 77 7.66 4.90 12.64
CA PHE A 77 8.77 4.22 13.29
C PHE A 77 10.10 4.47 12.57
N GLU A 78 10.14 4.29 11.25
CA GLU A 78 11.32 4.55 10.42
C GLU A 78 11.79 6.01 10.55
N TYR A 79 10.87 6.96 10.41
CA TYR A 79 11.16 8.38 10.59
C TYR A 79 11.75 8.67 11.98
N SER A 80 11.15 8.11 13.03
CA SER A 80 11.63 8.28 14.42
C SER A 80 13.02 7.67 14.62
N ALA A 81 13.26 6.47 14.07
CA ALA A 81 14.56 5.80 14.13
C ALA A 81 15.64 6.61 13.42
N TYR A 82 15.36 7.12 12.21
CA TYR A 82 16.27 7.99 11.47
C TYR A 82 16.55 9.29 12.22
N LYS A 83 15.54 9.89 12.84
CA LYS A 83 15.71 11.10 13.65
C LYS A 83 16.63 10.85 14.85
N LEU A 84 16.41 9.77 15.60
CA LEU A 84 17.27 9.41 16.74
C LEU A 84 18.72 9.12 16.29
N ALA A 85 18.89 8.45 15.15
CA ALA A 85 20.21 8.20 14.56
C ALA A 85 20.91 9.50 14.17
N ALA A 86 20.20 10.42 13.50
CA ALA A 86 20.73 11.72 13.09
C ALA A 86 21.10 12.61 14.29
N GLU A 87 20.36 12.52 15.40
CA GLU A 87 20.66 13.22 16.65
C GLU A 87 21.81 12.58 17.46
N GLY A 88 22.40 11.46 16.99
CA GLY A 88 23.40 10.70 17.73
C GLY A 88 22.86 10.03 19.00
N ARG A 89 21.52 9.92 19.11
CA ARG A 89 20.79 9.38 20.26
C ARG A 89 20.27 7.98 20.03
N MET A 90 20.77 7.26 19.02
CA MET A 90 20.36 5.89 18.76
C MET A 90 20.74 5.01 19.97
N PRO A 91 19.77 4.55 20.79
CA PRO A 91 20.09 3.82 22.01
C PRO A 91 20.42 2.35 21.73
N PHE A 92 20.19 1.90 20.50
CA PHE A 92 20.39 0.52 20.10
C PHE A 92 21.81 0.32 19.56
N ARG A 93 22.68 -0.20 20.43
CA ARG A 93 23.93 -0.83 20.02
C ARG A 93 23.68 -2.33 20.10
N PRO A 94 23.48 -3.05 18.98
CA PRO A 94 23.45 -4.50 19.02
C PRO A 94 24.83 -4.97 19.46
N GLU A 95 24.86 -5.74 20.53
CA GLU A 95 26.02 -6.48 21.03
C GLU A 95 26.15 -7.85 20.37
#